data_AF-A0A3B0RTE6-F1
#
_entry.id   AF-A0A3B0RTE6-F1
#
_cell.length_a   1.000
_cell.length_b   1.000
_cell.length_c   1.000
_cell.angle_alpha   90.00
_cell.angle_beta   90.00
_cell.angle_gamma   90.00
#
_symmetry.space_group_name_H-M   'P 1'
#
loop_
_entity.id
_entity.type
_entity.pdbx_description
1 polymer ?
#
loop_
_entity_poly.entity_id
_entity_poly.type
_entity_poly.pdbx_seq_one_letter_code
_entity_poly.pdbx_strand_id
1 'polypeptide(L)'
;RLKEHENSNLYSKMRVYNGENLKDVDPKAKPMQEYKDAAGVNEGMDGISTRFAFKVLAETFNYDTYEVAADPVHLMYVLEQALLREQLPEEVEKKYLNFIKAEMAPRYAEFIGNEIQKAYLESYGDYGQNLFDRYISYADSWIEGHDFKDPDTGQLLDSKILDQELSQIEKPAGISNPKDFRNEVVKFALRARANNSGKNPKWTSYEKLRQVIEKRMFSSVEDLLPVISFGSKKDKDTEGKHHEFVSRLTERGYSERQVHRLVEWYMRVNKAG
;
A
#
# COMPACT_ATOMS: atom_id res chain seq x y z
N ARG A 1 -6.87 -10.40 -25.69
CA ARG A 1 -6.14 -11.56 -26.26
C ARG A 1 -6.41 -12.84 -25.46
N LEU A 2 -6.42 -12.76 -24.12
CA LEU A 2 -6.85 -13.89 -23.28
C LEU A 2 -8.37 -14.10 -23.39
N LYS A 3 -8.79 -15.36 -23.47
CA LYS A 3 -10.20 -15.73 -23.42
C LYS A 3 -10.68 -15.83 -21.98
N GLU A 4 -11.90 -15.38 -21.75
CA GLU A 4 -12.58 -15.48 -20.45
C GLU A 4 -12.76 -16.95 -20.06
N HIS A 5 -12.72 -17.21 -18.76
CA HIS A 5 -12.88 -18.54 -18.17
C HIS A 5 -14.04 -18.48 -17.19
N GLU A 6 -14.98 -19.43 -17.27
CA GLU A 6 -16.23 -19.38 -16.49
C GLU A 6 -16.00 -19.25 -14.98
N ASN A 7 -14.98 -19.94 -14.48
CA ASN A 7 -14.69 -20.03 -13.04
C ASN A 7 -13.48 -19.20 -12.59
N SER A 8 -12.91 -18.35 -13.44
CA SER A 8 -11.67 -17.63 -13.09
C SER A 8 -11.52 -16.30 -13.81
N ASN A 9 -10.99 -15.28 -13.13
CA ASN A 9 -10.82 -13.96 -13.72
C ASN A 9 -9.59 -13.91 -14.67
N LEU A 10 -9.61 -12.95 -15.60
CA LEU A 10 -8.55 -12.79 -16.61
C LEU A 10 -7.18 -12.45 -16.00
N TYR A 11 -7.16 -11.76 -14.87
CA TYR A 11 -5.92 -11.34 -14.20
C TYR A 11 -5.17 -12.54 -13.60
N SER A 12 -5.87 -13.41 -12.89
CA SER A 12 -5.33 -14.66 -12.34
C SER A 12 -4.86 -15.58 -13.47
N LYS A 13 -5.63 -15.67 -14.57
CA LYS A 13 -5.22 -16.41 -15.77
C LYS A 13 -3.90 -15.88 -16.36
N MET A 14 -3.77 -14.55 -16.50
CA MET A 14 -2.55 -13.90 -16.97
C MET A 14 -1.34 -14.20 -16.07
N ARG A 15 -1.49 -14.09 -14.75
CA ARG A 15 -0.43 -14.37 -13.78
C ARG A 15 0.03 -15.83 -13.82
N VAL A 16 -0.90 -16.78 -13.95
CA VAL A 16 -0.57 -18.20 -14.15
C VAL A 16 0.18 -18.42 -15.46
N TYR A 17 -0.18 -17.71 -16.54
CA TYR A 17 0.59 -17.74 -17.79
C TYR A 17 1.98 -17.12 -17.68
N ASN A 18 2.17 -16.17 -16.76
CA ASN A 18 3.49 -15.64 -16.40
C ASN A 18 4.29 -16.58 -15.46
N GLY A 19 3.75 -17.75 -15.11
CA GLY A 19 4.43 -18.75 -14.29
C GLY A 19 4.18 -18.63 -12.78
N GLU A 20 3.28 -17.75 -12.35
CA GLU A 20 2.97 -17.59 -10.93
C GLU A 20 2.07 -18.72 -10.41
N ASN A 21 2.34 -19.22 -9.20
CA ASN A 21 1.48 -20.17 -8.51
C ASN A 21 0.49 -19.42 -7.60
N LEU A 22 -0.80 -19.45 -7.95
CA LEU A 22 -1.85 -18.70 -7.27
C LEU A 22 -2.71 -19.53 -6.32
N LYS A 23 -2.34 -20.78 -6.02
CA LYS A 23 -3.16 -21.68 -5.17
C LYS A 23 -3.55 -21.04 -3.82
N ASP A 24 -2.62 -20.31 -3.22
CA ASP A 24 -2.82 -19.69 -1.90
C ASP A 24 -3.31 -18.22 -1.99
N VAL A 25 -3.35 -17.65 -3.21
CA VAL A 25 -3.71 -16.24 -3.45
C VAL A 25 -5.11 -16.10 -4.01
N ASP A 26 -5.49 -16.98 -4.94
CA ASP A 26 -6.81 -16.99 -5.54
C ASP A 26 -7.31 -18.45 -5.67
N PRO A 27 -8.27 -18.88 -4.82
CA PRO A 27 -8.80 -20.25 -4.87
C PRO A 27 -9.56 -20.55 -6.17
N LYS A 28 -9.93 -19.52 -6.94
CA LYS A 28 -10.56 -19.66 -8.27
C LYS A 28 -9.53 -19.74 -9.40
N ALA A 29 -8.23 -19.57 -9.12
CA ALA A 29 -7.19 -19.76 -10.12
C ALA A 29 -7.06 -21.24 -10.51
N LYS A 30 -6.88 -21.49 -11.80
CA LYS A 30 -6.74 -22.84 -12.35
C LYS A 30 -5.29 -23.12 -12.76
N PRO A 31 -4.86 -24.40 -12.80
CA PRO A 31 -3.56 -24.76 -13.35
C PRO A 31 -3.43 -24.31 -14.82
N MET A 32 -2.20 -24.04 -15.26
CA MET A 32 -1.92 -23.61 -16.64
C MET A 32 -2.54 -24.53 -17.70
N GLN A 33 -2.50 -25.84 -17.48
CA GLN A 33 -3.03 -26.82 -18.42
C GLN A 33 -4.55 -26.68 -18.60
N GLU A 34 -5.30 -26.54 -17.50
CA GLU A 34 -6.76 -26.36 -17.53
C GLU A 34 -7.14 -25.08 -18.31
N TYR A 35 -6.39 -23.98 -18.10
CA TYR A 35 -6.62 -22.76 -18.86
C TYR A 35 -6.38 -22.92 -20.36
N LYS A 36 -5.32 -23.65 -20.75
CA LYS A 36 -5.00 -23.91 -22.17
C LYS A 36 -6.07 -24.80 -22.81
N ASP A 37 -6.50 -25.84 -22.11
CA ASP A 37 -7.52 -26.78 -22.59
C ASP A 37 -8.86 -26.06 -22.79
N ALA A 38 -9.27 -25.22 -21.82
CA ALA A 38 -10.52 -24.46 -21.88
C ALA A 38 -10.52 -23.38 -22.98
N ALA A 39 -9.38 -22.74 -23.24
CA ALA A 39 -9.31 -21.66 -24.22
C ALA A 39 -9.18 -22.15 -25.68
N GLY A 40 -8.67 -23.38 -25.85
CA GLY A 40 -8.41 -24.01 -27.13
C GLY A 40 -7.27 -23.36 -27.93
N VAL A 41 -7.07 -23.85 -29.15
CA VAL A 41 -5.90 -23.50 -30.00
C VAL A 41 -5.86 -22.05 -30.49
N ASN A 42 -6.99 -21.34 -30.46
CA ASN A 42 -7.09 -19.96 -30.99
C ASN A 42 -6.89 -18.88 -29.92
N GLU A 43 -6.50 -19.23 -28.69
CA GLU A 43 -6.21 -18.20 -27.69
C GLU A 43 -5.04 -17.30 -28.13
N GLY A 44 -5.19 -15.99 -27.95
CA GLY A 44 -4.16 -15.02 -28.32
C GLY A 44 -4.11 -14.66 -29.80
N MET A 45 -4.90 -15.32 -30.65
CA MET A 45 -4.98 -15.04 -32.09
C MET A 45 -5.76 -13.75 -32.39
N ASP A 46 -6.68 -13.35 -31.51
CA ASP A 46 -7.52 -12.15 -31.67
C ASP A 46 -7.21 -11.07 -30.62
N GLY A 47 -7.30 -9.81 -31.04
CA GLY A 47 -7.16 -8.61 -30.22
C GLY A 47 -6.03 -7.69 -30.68
N ILE A 48 -5.69 -6.71 -29.83
CA ILE A 48 -4.75 -5.64 -30.16
C ILE A 48 -3.39 -6.16 -30.61
N SER A 49 -2.78 -5.58 -31.64
CA SER A 49 -1.54 -6.13 -32.23
C SER A 49 -0.34 -6.06 -31.26
N THR A 50 0.61 -6.99 -31.37
CA THR A 50 1.87 -6.89 -30.61
C THR A 50 2.67 -5.64 -30.99
N ARG A 51 2.55 -5.20 -32.25
CA ARG A 51 3.11 -3.93 -32.73
C ARG A 51 2.52 -2.73 -32.01
N PHE A 52 1.22 -2.72 -31.74
CA PHE A 52 0.58 -1.67 -30.94
C PHE A 52 1.18 -1.64 -29.54
N ALA A 53 1.28 -2.79 -28.86
CA ALA A 53 1.87 -2.87 -27.53
C ALA A 53 3.33 -2.37 -27.50
N PHE A 54 4.14 -2.75 -28.49
CA PHE A 54 5.51 -2.26 -28.63
C PHE A 54 5.56 -0.73 -28.81
N LYS A 55 4.69 -0.16 -29.65
CA LYS A 55 4.63 1.30 -29.86
C LYS A 55 4.26 2.03 -28.57
N VAL A 56 3.27 1.55 -27.83
CA VAL A 56 2.87 2.14 -26.55
C VAL A 56 4.02 2.12 -25.56
N LEU A 57 4.72 0.98 -25.43
CA LEU A 57 5.89 0.89 -24.53
C LEU A 57 7.00 1.84 -24.98
N ALA A 58 7.33 1.87 -26.27
CA ALA A 58 8.34 2.79 -26.80
C ALA A 58 7.95 4.26 -26.57
N GLU A 59 6.71 4.65 -26.81
CA GLU A 59 6.20 6.00 -26.54
C GLU A 59 6.26 6.32 -25.04
N THR A 60 5.97 5.34 -24.17
CA THR A 60 6.09 5.49 -22.71
C THR A 60 7.54 5.77 -22.28
N PHE A 61 8.51 5.00 -22.77
CA PHE A 61 9.94 5.23 -22.46
C PHE A 61 10.46 6.56 -22.99
N ASN A 62 9.88 7.07 -24.10
CA ASN A 62 10.29 8.33 -24.72
C ASN A 62 9.43 9.53 -24.29
N TYR A 63 8.54 9.35 -23.31
CA TYR A 63 7.57 10.38 -22.92
C TYR A 63 8.23 11.61 -22.26
N ASP A 64 9.23 11.38 -21.41
CA ASP A 64 10.04 12.43 -20.77
C ASP A 64 11.50 12.27 -21.17
N THR A 65 12.10 13.33 -21.68
CA THR A 65 13.49 13.34 -22.19
C THR A 65 14.55 13.19 -21.11
N TYR A 66 14.18 13.40 -19.84
CA TYR A 66 15.08 13.24 -18.70
C TYR A 66 14.85 11.94 -17.94
N GLU A 67 13.71 11.28 -18.16
CA GLU A 67 13.39 10.02 -17.50
C GLU A 67 14.00 8.86 -18.29
N VAL A 68 14.61 7.92 -17.58
CA VAL A 68 15.27 6.77 -18.19
C VAL A 68 14.40 5.50 -18.09
N ALA A 69 13.44 5.50 -17.16
CA ALA A 69 12.55 4.37 -16.90
C ALA A 69 11.12 4.60 -17.40
N ALA A 70 10.43 3.53 -17.81
CA ALA A 70 9.01 3.61 -18.12
C ALA A 70 8.19 3.86 -16.85
N ASP A 71 7.58 5.04 -16.77
CA ASP A 71 6.68 5.39 -15.68
C ASP A 71 5.28 4.76 -15.87
N PRO A 72 4.74 4.00 -14.91
CA PRO A 72 3.43 3.36 -15.05
C PRO A 72 2.23 4.33 -15.17
N VAL A 73 2.31 5.52 -14.59
CA VAL A 73 1.29 6.57 -14.74
C VAL A 73 1.30 7.10 -16.17
N HIS A 74 2.49 7.34 -16.73
CA HIS A 74 2.61 7.68 -18.14
C HIS A 74 2.17 6.54 -19.05
N LEU A 75 2.49 5.28 -18.71
CA LEU A 75 2.04 4.12 -19.48
C LEU A 75 0.52 4.10 -19.60
N MET A 76 -0.19 4.28 -18.48
CA MET A 76 -1.65 4.31 -18.49
C MET A 76 -2.20 5.45 -19.36
N TYR A 77 -1.59 6.65 -19.26
CA TYR A 77 -1.96 7.79 -20.09
C TYR A 77 -1.71 7.55 -21.59
N VAL A 78 -0.49 7.13 -21.95
CA VAL A 78 -0.10 6.85 -23.33
C VAL A 78 -0.96 5.74 -23.92
N LEU A 79 -1.26 4.69 -23.15
CA LEU A 79 -2.13 3.61 -23.57
C LEU A 79 -3.57 4.09 -23.82
N GLU A 80 -4.15 4.91 -22.94
CA GLU A 80 -5.46 5.52 -23.14
C GLU A 80 -5.50 6.37 -24.42
N GLN A 81 -4.50 7.23 -24.63
CA GLN A 81 -4.41 8.04 -25.84
C GLN A 81 -4.21 7.20 -27.11
N ALA A 82 -3.40 6.15 -27.04
CA ALA A 82 -3.18 5.26 -28.16
C ALA A 82 -4.45 4.49 -28.55
N LEU A 83 -5.24 4.04 -27.57
CA LEU A 83 -6.52 3.36 -27.81
C LEU A 83 -7.53 4.26 -28.53
N LEU A 84 -7.66 5.52 -28.08
CA LEU A 84 -8.55 6.51 -28.72
C LEU A 84 -8.14 6.83 -30.17
N ARG A 85 -6.84 6.72 -30.49
CA ARG A 85 -6.32 6.93 -31.85
C ARG A 85 -6.49 5.71 -32.76
N GLU A 86 -6.63 4.52 -32.20
CA GLU A 86 -6.71 3.26 -32.94
C GLU A 86 -8.06 3.09 -33.68
N GLN A 87 -9.06 3.93 -33.37
CA GLN A 87 -10.39 3.91 -34.01
C GLN A 87 -11.05 2.52 -33.93
N LEU A 88 -10.99 1.93 -32.74
CA LEU A 88 -11.59 0.62 -32.49
C LEU A 88 -13.13 0.72 -32.52
N PRO A 89 -13.84 -0.40 -32.72
CA PRO A 89 -15.27 -0.44 -32.49
C PRO A 89 -15.62 0.04 -31.08
N GLU A 90 -16.69 0.81 -30.93
CA GLU A 90 -17.05 1.52 -29.69
C GLU A 90 -17.09 0.60 -28.46
N GLU A 91 -17.66 -0.59 -28.59
CA GLU A 91 -17.72 -1.59 -27.52
C GLU A 91 -16.33 -2.10 -27.09
N VAL A 92 -15.42 -2.26 -28.05
CA VAL A 92 -14.04 -2.72 -27.80
C VAL A 92 -13.22 -1.62 -27.15
N GLU A 93 -13.34 -0.39 -27.66
CA GLU A 93 -12.69 0.79 -27.09
C GLU A 93 -13.11 0.99 -25.63
N LYS A 94 -14.43 1.01 -25.37
CA LYS A 94 -14.99 1.09 -24.01
C LYS A 94 -14.48 -0.03 -23.11
N LYS A 95 -14.45 -1.28 -23.59
CA LYS A 95 -13.92 -2.42 -22.82
C LYS A 95 -12.46 -2.21 -22.43
N TYR A 96 -11.61 -1.75 -23.34
CA TYR A 96 -10.19 -1.55 -23.08
C TYR A 96 -9.92 -0.33 -22.18
N LEU A 97 -10.63 0.78 -22.38
CA LEU A 97 -10.53 1.95 -21.50
C LEU A 97 -11.01 1.63 -20.08
N ASN A 98 -12.10 0.86 -19.95
CA ASN A 98 -12.57 0.41 -18.65
C ASN A 98 -11.55 -0.51 -17.97
N PHE A 99 -10.86 -1.38 -18.71
CA PHE A 99 -9.81 -2.21 -18.13
C PHE A 99 -8.67 -1.37 -17.52
N ILE A 100 -8.25 -0.28 -18.17
CA ILE A 100 -7.25 0.63 -17.61
C ILE A 100 -7.75 1.26 -16.30
N LYS A 101 -8.98 1.80 -16.32
CA LYS A 101 -9.52 2.59 -15.20
C LYS A 101 -10.01 1.76 -14.02
N ALA A 102 -10.61 0.60 -14.27
CA ALA A 102 -11.24 -0.24 -13.25
C ALA A 102 -10.35 -1.38 -12.76
N GLU A 103 -9.36 -1.81 -13.56
CA GLU A 103 -8.47 -2.91 -13.17
C GLU A 103 -7.02 -2.43 -12.97
N MET A 104 -6.40 -1.81 -13.98
CA MET A 104 -4.98 -1.45 -13.90
C MET A 104 -4.71 -0.35 -12.87
N ALA A 105 -5.46 0.76 -12.95
CA ALA A 105 -5.22 1.91 -12.07
C ALA A 105 -5.45 1.59 -10.58
N PRO A 106 -6.54 0.92 -10.15
CA PRO A 106 -6.73 0.60 -8.73
C PRO A 106 -5.67 -0.36 -8.20
N ARG A 107 -5.29 -1.39 -8.98
CA ARG A 107 -4.22 -2.32 -8.60
C ARG A 107 -2.86 -1.63 -8.48
N TYR A 108 -2.56 -0.71 -9.40
CA TYR A 108 -1.33 0.07 -9.31
C TYR A 108 -1.36 1.05 -8.14
N ALA A 109 -2.51 1.66 -7.83
CA ALA A 109 -2.69 2.52 -6.67
C ALA A 109 -2.43 1.78 -5.36
N GLU A 110 -2.95 0.55 -5.22
CA GLU A 110 -2.65 -0.31 -4.09
C GLU A 110 -1.15 -0.64 -4.01
N PHE A 111 -0.55 -1.06 -5.12
CA PHE A 111 0.88 -1.39 -5.20
C PHE A 111 1.77 -0.21 -4.80
N ILE A 112 1.59 0.96 -5.42
CA ILE A 112 2.43 2.12 -5.15
C ILE A 112 2.16 2.72 -3.78
N GLY A 113 0.92 2.64 -3.29
CA GLY A 113 0.57 3.01 -1.93
C GLY A 113 1.38 2.21 -0.91
N ASN A 114 1.45 0.88 -1.09
CA ASN A 114 2.27 0.03 -0.24
C ASN A 114 3.76 0.37 -0.31
N GLU A 115 4.29 0.70 -1.48
CA GLU A 115 5.69 1.09 -1.64
C GLU A 115 6.00 2.44 -0.98
N ILE A 116 5.16 3.45 -1.19
CA ILE A 116 5.25 4.77 -0.52
C ILE A 116 5.19 4.59 1.00
N GLN A 117 4.23 3.81 1.48
CA GLN A 117 4.07 3.55 2.90
C GLN A 117 5.30 2.85 3.49
N LYS A 118 5.82 1.80 2.85
CA LYS A 118 7.03 1.12 3.33
C LYS A 118 8.24 2.04 3.35
N ALA A 119 8.47 2.80 2.28
CA ALA A 119 9.60 3.74 2.22
C ALA A 119 9.49 4.82 3.31
N TYR A 120 8.26 5.24 3.64
CA TYR A 120 7.98 6.08 4.79
C TYR A 120 8.25 5.38 6.12
N LEU A 121 7.74 4.17 6.37
CA LEU A 121 7.90 3.46 7.64
C LEU A 121 9.36 3.30 8.06
N GLU A 122 10.23 3.00 7.10
CA GLU A 122 11.62 2.73 7.40
C GLU A 122 12.39 3.99 7.86
N SER A 123 11.89 5.21 7.57
CA SER A 123 12.41 6.48 8.15
C SER A 123 11.76 6.85 9.49
N TYR A 124 10.81 6.07 9.95
CA TYR A 124 9.95 6.37 11.09
C TYR A 124 9.98 5.28 12.16
N GLY A 125 11.16 4.71 12.42
CA GLY A 125 11.40 3.86 13.59
C GLY A 125 10.93 4.52 14.89
N ASP A 126 11.10 5.84 15.01
CA ASP A 126 10.64 6.63 16.16
C ASP A 126 9.12 6.80 16.21
N TYR A 127 8.43 6.90 15.08
CA TYR A 127 6.96 6.98 15.09
C TYR A 127 6.32 5.63 15.38
N GLY A 128 6.86 4.54 14.81
CA GLY A 128 6.47 3.18 15.20
C GLY A 128 6.69 2.96 16.70
N GLN A 129 7.82 3.46 17.23
CA GLN A 129 8.10 3.46 18.66
C GLN A 129 7.10 4.30 19.47
N ASN A 130 6.77 5.50 19.01
CA ASN A 130 5.80 6.37 19.69
C ASN A 130 4.39 5.75 19.73
N LEU A 131 3.92 5.16 18.63
CA LEU A 131 2.65 4.44 18.61
C LEU A 131 2.67 3.24 19.56
N PHE A 132 3.79 2.51 19.60
CA PHE A 132 3.98 1.37 20.48
C PHE A 132 3.94 1.77 21.97
N ASP A 133 4.69 2.80 22.33
CA ASP A 133 4.78 3.29 23.70
C ASP A 133 3.42 3.87 24.18
N ARG A 134 2.73 4.61 23.29
CA ARG A 134 1.40 5.14 23.56
C ARG A 134 0.36 4.03 23.72
N TYR A 135 0.37 3.04 22.82
CA TYR A 135 -0.53 1.88 22.92
C TYR A 135 -0.36 1.14 24.24
N ILE A 136 0.89 0.88 24.66
CA ILE A 136 1.17 0.23 25.95
C ILE A 136 0.61 1.07 27.10
N SER A 137 0.86 2.38 27.10
CA SER A 137 0.44 3.27 28.19
C SER A 137 -1.09 3.33 28.30
N TYR A 138 -1.78 3.44 27.16
CA TYR A 138 -3.24 3.44 27.11
C TYR A 138 -3.82 2.10 27.54
N ALA A 139 -3.25 0.99 27.07
CA ALA A 139 -3.70 -0.35 27.43
C ALA A 139 -3.50 -0.63 28.93
N ASP A 140 -2.39 -0.17 29.51
CA ASP A 140 -2.07 -0.31 30.94
C ASP A 140 -3.12 0.45 31.78
N SER A 141 -3.32 1.74 31.51
CA SER A 141 -4.32 2.55 32.21
C SER A 141 -5.75 2.02 32.03
N TRP A 142 -6.09 1.52 30.85
CA TRP A 142 -7.40 0.92 30.59
C TRP A 142 -7.61 -0.38 31.38
N ILE A 143 -6.58 -1.22 31.51
CA ILE A 143 -6.63 -2.46 32.30
C ILE A 143 -6.76 -2.16 33.79
N GLU A 144 -6.01 -1.18 34.29
CA GLU A 144 -6.06 -0.76 35.69
C GLU A 144 -7.34 0.02 36.04
N GLY A 145 -8.03 0.55 35.03
CA GLY A 145 -9.26 1.33 35.22
C GLY A 145 -9.01 2.75 35.71
N HIS A 146 -7.83 3.30 35.41
CA HIS A 146 -7.44 4.67 35.75
C HIS A 146 -7.54 5.59 34.53
N ASP A 147 -7.87 6.85 34.78
CA ASP A 147 -7.82 7.88 33.75
C ASP A 147 -6.37 8.13 33.35
N PHE A 148 -6.11 8.18 32.05
CA PHE A 148 -4.78 8.49 31.53
C PHE A 148 -4.66 10.01 31.37
N LYS A 149 -3.60 10.59 31.96
CA LYS A 149 -3.25 11.98 31.74
C LYS A 149 -2.13 12.07 30.70
N ASP A 150 -2.46 12.61 29.53
CA ASP A 150 -1.49 12.82 28.46
C ASP A 150 -0.40 13.81 28.91
N PRO A 151 0.89 13.41 28.87
CA PRO A 151 1.99 14.23 29.39
C PRO A 151 2.30 15.44 28.52
N ASP A 152 1.98 15.40 27.23
CA ASP A 152 2.31 16.46 26.27
C ASP A 152 1.22 17.53 26.22
N THR A 153 -0.04 17.11 26.31
CA THR A 153 -1.22 17.99 26.17
C THR A 153 -1.93 18.28 27.50
N GLY A 154 -1.70 17.45 28.52
CA GLY A 154 -2.41 17.50 29.80
C GLY A 154 -3.85 16.98 29.74
N GLN A 155 -4.29 16.45 28.59
CA GLN A 155 -5.64 15.92 28.40
C GLN A 155 -5.88 14.69 29.29
N LEU A 156 -7.03 14.63 29.93
CA LEU A 156 -7.48 13.45 30.67
C LEU A 156 -8.35 12.58 29.76
N LEU A 157 -7.96 11.32 29.61
CA LEU A 157 -8.65 10.30 28.84
C LEU A 157 -9.26 9.28 29.81
N ASP A 158 -10.59 9.21 29.82
CA ASP A 158 -11.30 8.21 30.60
C ASP A 158 -11.24 6.82 29.95
N SER A 159 -11.67 5.79 30.68
CA SER A 159 -11.66 4.40 30.19
C SER A 159 -12.42 4.21 28.85
N LYS A 160 -13.46 5.02 28.58
CA LYS A 160 -14.24 4.93 27.34
C LYS A 160 -13.47 5.50 26.15
N ILE A 161 -12.80 6.64 26.33
CA ILE A 161 -11.95 7.24 25.30
C ILE A 161 -10.74 6.35 25.05
N LEU A 162 -10.10 5.83 26.10
CA LEU A 162 -9.01 4.87 25.97
C LEU A 162 -9.41 3.64 25.15
N ASP A 163 -10.60 3.08 25.39
CA ASP A 163 -11.11 1.96 24.59
C ASP A 163 -11.31 2.32 23.12
N GLN A 164 -11.78 3.54 22.83
CA GLN A 164 -11.95 4.03 21.46
C GLN A 164 -10.60 4.17 20.75
N GLU A 165 -9.62 4.82 21.38
CA GLU A 165 -8.27 5.00 20.84
C GLU A 165 -7.58 3.65 20.58
N LEU A 166 -7.61 2.74 21.55
CA LEU A 166 -7.06 1.39 21.40
C LEU A 166 -7.77 0.62 20.29
N SER A 167 -9.09 0.72 20.21
CA SER A 167 -9.90 0.06 19.18
C SER A 167 -9.57 0.55 17.78
N GLN A 168 -9.23 1.83 17.59
CA GLN A 168 -8.81 2.34 16.27
C GLN A 168 -7.51 1.68 15.78
N ILE A 169 -6.63 1.28 16.69
CA ILE A 169 -5.37 0.59 16.39
C ILE A 169 -5.62 -0.90 16.14
N GLU A 170 -6.50 -1.52 16.94
CA GLU A 170 -6.74 -2.97 16.94
C GLU A 170 -7.66 -3.46 15.80
N LYS A 171 -8.68 -2.66 15.43
CA LYS A 171 -9.68 -3.06 14.42
C LYS A 171 -9.11 -3.29 13.03
N PRO A 172 -8.24 -2.41 12.47
CA PRO A 172 -7.60 -2.66 11.17
C PRO A 172 -6.80 -3.96 11.15
N ALA A 173 -6.30 -4.39 12.32
CA ALA A 173 -5.54 -5.62 12.44
C ALA A 173 -6.39 -6.89 12.57
N GLY A 174 -7.70 -6.75 12.79
CA GLY A 174 -8.63 -7.87 12.92
C GLY A 174 -8.56 -8.57 14.29
N ILE A 175 -8.15 -7.86 15.35
CA ILE A 175 -8.05 -8.44 16.69
C ILE A 175 -9.45 -8.81 17.21
N SER A 176 -9.70 -10.12 17.38
CA SER A 176 -11.01 -10.63 17.78
C SER A 176 -11.28 -10.53 19.29
N ASN A 177 -10.24 -10.55 20.12
CA ASN A 177 -10.35 -10.40 21.58
C ASN A 177 -9.40 -9.28 22.07
N PRO A 178 -9.83 -8.02 22.01
CA PRO A 178 -9.04 -6.85 22.42
C PRO A 178 -8.54 -6.92 23.85
N LYS A 179 -9.38 -7.41 24.79
CA LYS A 179 -9.02 -7.45 26.21
C LYS A 179 -7.82 -8.35 26.47
N ASP A 180 -7.84 -9.57 25.93
CA ASP A 180 -6.72 -10.51 26.12
C ASP A 180 -5.46 -10.02 25.39
N PHE A 181 -5.63 -9.45 24.20
CA PHE A 181 -4.53 -8.87 23.43
C PHE A 181 -3.83 -7.73 24.20
N ARG A 182 -4.58 -6.76 24.72
CA ARG A 182 -4.07 -5.66 25.57
C ARG A 182 -3.31 -6.20 26.77
N ASN A 183 -3.88 -7.18 27.47
CA ASN A 183 -3.24 -7.81 28.64
C ASN A 183 -1.93 -8.51 28.27
N GLU A 184 -1.88 -9.22 27.15
CA GLU A 184 -0.66 -9.89 26.68
C GLU A 184 0.45 -8.87 26.36
N VAL A 185 0.11 -7.80 25.64
CA VAL A 185 1.00 -6.69 25.30
C VAL A 185 1.59 -6.03 26.54
N VAL A 186 0.74 -5.62 27.49
CA VAL A 186 1.18 -4.93 28.70
C VAL A 186 2.08 -5.84 29.54
N LYS A 187 1.72 -7.12 29.71
CA LYS A 187 2.57 -8.09 30.42
C LYS A 187 3.92 -8.31 29.72
N PHE A 188 3.96 -8.28 28.39
CA PHE A 188 5.23 -8.32 27.66
C PHE A 188 6.06 -7.06 27.94
N ALA A 189 5.46 -5.88 27.82
CA ALA A 189 6.14 -4.60 28.03
C ALA A 189 6.69 -4.44 29.45
N LEU A 190 5.92 -4.84 30.48
CA LEU A 190 6.35 -4.81 31.88
C LEU A 190 7.54 -5.75 32.13
N ARG A 191 7.51 -6.97 31.57
CA ARG A 191 8.64 -7.91 31.66
C ARG A 191 9.89 -7.37 30.97
N ALA A 192 9.73 -6.77 29.79
CA ALA A 192 10.84 -6.16 29.06
C ALA A 192 11.44 -4.96 29.82
N ARG A 193 10.59 -4.08 30.39
CA ARG A 193 11.04 -2.96 31.23
C ARG A 193 11.80 -3.41 32.47
N ALA A 194 11.31 -4.44 33.16
CA ALA A 194 11.99 -5.01 34.33
C ALA A 194 13.40 -5.54 34.00
N ASN A 195 13.59 -6.10 32.81
CA ASN A 195 14.87 -6.63 32.35
C ASN A 195 15.78 -5.58 31.68
N ASN A 196 15.30 -4.35 31.45
CA ASN A 196 16.00 -3.33 30.66
C ASN A 196 16.06 -1.95 31.34
N SER A 197 16.32 -1.94 32.66
CA SER A 197 16.46 -0.70 33.46
C SER A 197 15.27 0.28 33.29
N GLY A 198 14.05 -0.24 33.17
CA GLY A 198 12.84 0.56 33.02
C GLY A 198 12.56 1.09 31.60
N LYS A 199 13.44 0.81 30.62
CA LYS A 199 13.22 1.25 29.23
C LYS A 199 12.23 0.33 28.51
N ASN A 200 11.30 0.95 27.78
CA ASN A 200 10.41 0.20 26.90
C ASN A 200 11.21 -0.58 25.84
N PRO A 201 10.71 -1.75 25.43
CA PRO A 201 11.35 -2.50 24.36
C PRO A 201 11.16 -1.79 23.02
N LYS A 202 12.05 -2.09 22.07
CA LYS A 202 11.88 -1.62 20.68
C LYS A 202 10.56 -2.13 20.13
N TRP A 203 9.83 -1.32 19.39
CA TRP A 203 8.52 -1.69 18.84
C TRP A 203 8.56 -2.92 17.91
N THR A 204 9.71 -3.18 17.31
CA THR A 204 9.97 -4.37 16.48
C THR A 204 10.19 -5.66 17.26
N SER A 205 10.30 -5.60 18.59
CA SER A 205 10.61 -6.77 19.44
C SER A 205 9.42 -7.68 19.70
N TYR A 206 8.19 -7.19 19.49
CA TYR A 206 6.97 -7.98 19.70
C TYR A 206 6.15 -8.05 18.43
N GLU A 207 6.25 -9.19 17.74
CA GLU A 207 5.67 -9.42 16.42
C GLU A 207 4.17 -9.09 16.36
N LYS A 208 3.39 -9.51 17.37
CA LYS A 208 1.94 -9.31 17.33
C LYS A 208 1.55 -7.83 17.37
N LEU A 209 2.18 -7.02 18.21
CA LEU A 209 1.91 -5.58 18.25
C LEU A 209 2.55 -4.85 17.08
N ARG A 210 3.71 -5.30 16.60
CA ARG A 210 4.34 -4.76 15.38
C ARG A 210 3.37 -4.82 14.19
N GLN A 211 2.78 -5.99 13.94
CA GLN A 211 1.82 -6.17 12.83
C GLN A 211 0.57 -5.28 13.00
N VAL A 212 0.12 -5.07 14.23
CA VAL A 212 -1.04 -4.20 14.53
C VAL A 212 -0.71 -2.73 14.24
N ILE A 213 0.46 -2.28 14.69
CA ILE A 213 0.96 -0.91 14.45
C ILE A 213 1.19 -0.70 12.96
N GLU A 214 1.85 -1.64 12.27
CA GLU A 214 2.05 -1.59 10.82
C GLU A 214 0.70 -1.42 10.11
N LYS A 215 -0.30 -2.26 10.41
CA LYS A 215 -1.63 -2.14 9.82
C LYS A 215 -2.34 -0.82 10.14
N ARG A 216 -2.18 -0.28 11.35
CA ARG A 216 -2.71 1.04 11.73
C ARG A 216 -2.02 2.17 10.95
N MET A 217 -0.70 2.08 10.78
CA MET A 217 0.08 3.04 10.00
C MET A 217 -0.31 3.01 8.52
N PHE A 218 -0.62 1.82 7.98
CA PHE A 218 -1.10 1.66 6.61
C PHE A 218 -2.52 2.18 6.39
N SER A 219 -3.36 2.29 7.44
CA SER A 219 -4.75 2.72 7.30
C SER A 219 -4.96 4.24 7.26
N SER A 220 -3.97 5.05 7.67
CA SER A 220 -4.08 6.52 7.70
C SER A 220 -3.06 7.18 6.77
N VAL A 221 -3.40 7.25 5.48
CA VAL A 221 -2.63 7.99 4.47
C VAL A 221 -2.48 9.48 4.83
N GLU A 222 -3.45 10.03 5.57
CA GLU A 222 -3.45 11.42 6.06
C GLU A 222 -2.21 11.77 6.90
N ASP A 223 -1.71 10.81 7.68
CA ASP A 223 -0.55 11.00 8.56
C ASP A 223 0.77 11.08 7.76
N LEU A 224 0.78 10.55 6.53
CA LEU A 224 1.95 10.56 5.64
C LEU A 224 2.09 11.90 4.90
N LEU A 225 0.98 12.63 4.73
CA LEU A 225 0.90 13.81 3.85
C LEU A 225 1.92 14.90 4.13
N PRO A 226 2.17 15.31 5.38
CA PRO A 226 3.10 16.39 5.65
C PRO A 226 4.51 16.10 5.12
N VAL A 227 4.86 14.82 5.05
CA VAL A 227 6.20 14.36 4.77
C VAL A 227 6.34 13.99 3.30
N ILE A 228 5.39 13.25 2.74
CA ILE A 228 5.47 12.80 1.34
C ILE A 228 5.09 13.91 0.34
N SER A 229 4.29 14.90 0.74
CA SER A 229 3.84 15.95 -0.17
C SER A 229 4.98 16.84 -0.67
N PHE A 230 4.92 17.21 -1.96
CA PHE A 230 5.84 18.15 -2.58
C PHE A 230 5.13 19.51 -2.68
N GLY A 231 5.70 20.58 -2.10
CA GLY A 231 5.16 21.95 -2.23
C GLY A 231 4.66 22.64 -0.95
N SER A 232 4.68 21.97 0.21
CA SER A 232 4.45 22.62 1.51
C SER A 232 5.75 23.19 2.06
N LYS A 233 5.71 24.39 2.68
CA LYS A 233 6.81 24.85 3.53
C LYS A 233 6.90 23.88 4.71
N LYS A 234 7.99 23.12 4.77
CA LYS A 234 8.28 22.17 5.84
C LYS A 234 9.18 22.84 6.87
N ASP A 235 9.04 22.45 8.13
CA ASP A 235 10.09 22.69 9.10
C ASP A 235 11.33 21.83 8.77
N LYS A 236 12.46 22.14 9.39
CA LYS A 236 13.74 21.49 9.12
C LYS A 236 13.71 19.98 9.38
N ASP A 237 12.92 19.53 10.36
CA ASP A 237 12.79 18.13 10.74
C ASP A 237 12.01 17.35 9.68
N THR A 238 10.87 17.90 9.25
CA THR A 238 10.01 17.33 8.20
C THR A 238 10.70 17.34 6.84
N GLU A 239 11.52 18.35 6.53
CA GLU A 239 12.33 18.40 5.31
C GLU A 239 13.40 17.29 5.28
N GLY A 240 14.09 17.05 6.40
CA GLY A 240 15.04 15.94 6.52
C GLY A 240 14.37 14.58 6.29
N LYS A 241 13.21 14.36 6.90
CA LYS A 241 12.44 13.12 6.74
C LYS A 241 11.91 12.92 5.31
N HIS A 242 11.53 14.01 4.64
CA HIS A 242 11.16 13.96 3.23
C HIS A 242 12.33 13.54 2.35
N HIS A 243 13.53 14.07 2.59
CA HIS A 243 14.72 13.69 1.84
C HIS A 243 15.07 12.21 2.03
N GLU A 244 15.01 11.70 3.26
CA GLU A 244 15.20 10.26 3.51
C GLU A 244 14.15 9.39 2.81
N PHE A 245 12.88 9.83 2.81
CA PHE A 245 11.80 9.14 2.10
C PHE A 245 12.10 9.03 0.59
N VAL A 246 12.51 10.14 -0.05
CA VAL A 246 12.87 10.14 -1.47
C VAL A 246 14.09 9.25 -1.72
N SER A 247 15.13 9.35 -0.90
CA SER A 247 16.35 8.53 -1.02
C SER A 247 16.05 7.04 -1.02
N ARG A 248 15.16 6.57 -0.13
CA ARG A 248 14.79 5.15 -0.04
C ARG A 248 14.04 4.65 -1.27
N LEU A 249 13.13 5.45 -1.80
CA LEU A 249 12.49 5.10 -3.08
C LEU A 249 13.52 5.09 -4.21
N THR A 250 14.51 6.00 -4.19
CA THR A 250 15.61 5.95 -5.16
C THR A 250 16.47 4.70 -5.02
N GLU A 251 16.76 4.25 -3.80
CA GLU A 251 17.44 2.96 -3.54
C GLU A 251 16.65 1.75 -4.06
N ARG A 252 15.31 1.85 -4.12
CA ARG A 252 14.42 0.84 -4.71
C ARG A 252 14.31 0.93 -6.23
N GLY A 253 15.03 1.84 -6.87
CA GLY A 253 15.11 1.98 -8.32
C GLY A 253 14.16 3.01 -8.94
N TYR A 254 13.49 3.84 -8.13
CA TYR A 254 12.68 4.95 -8.63
C TYR A 254 13.54 6.20 -8.91
N SER A 255 13.27 6.91 -9.99
CA SER A 255 13.86 8.24 -10.18
C SER A 255 13.18 9.26 -9.25
N GLU A 256 13.88 10.34 -8.87
CA GLU A 256 13.26 11.41 -8.06
C GLU A 256 11.99 12.00 -8.72
N ARG A 257 12.01 12.12 -10.06
CA ARG A 257 10.85 12.59 -10.83
C ARG A 257 9.69 11.61 -10.76
N GLN A 258 9.96 10.31 -10.84
CA GLN A 258 8.95 9.27 -10.63
C GLN A 258 8.39 9.36 -9.22
N VAL A 259 9.23 9.46 -8.19
CA VAL A 259 8.75 9.57 -6.80
C VAL A 259 7.76 10.73 -6.65
N HIS A 260 8.13 11.91 -7.16
CA HIS A 260 7.25 13.08 -7.12
C HIS A 260 5.91 12.81 -7.81
N ARG A 261 5.95 12.35 -9.07
CA ARG A 261 4.75 12.07 -9.88
C ARG A 261 3.85 11.01 -9.24
N LEU A 262 4.45 9.94 -8.74
CA LEU A 262 3.76 8.79 -8.14
C LEU A 262 3.06 9.20 -6.85
N VAL A 263 3.70 9.99 -6.00
CA VAL A 263 3.06 10.55 -4.81
C VAL A 263 1.89 11.45 -5.20
N GLU A 264 2.07 12.40 -6.11
CA GLU A 264 0.97 13.28 -6.56
C GLU A 264 -0.19 12.52 -7.21
N TRP A 265 0.12 11.49 -8.00
CA TRP A 265 -0.88 10.65 -8.63
C TRP A 265 -1.64 9.82 -7.59
N TYR A 266 -0.93 9.13 -6.68
CA TYR A 266 -1.53 8.36 -5.59
C TYR A 266 -2.44 9.22 -4.73
N MET A 267 -2.00 10.44 -4.40
CA MET A 267 -2.77 11.41 -3.64
C MET A 267 -4.08 11.82 -4.32
N ARG A 268 -4.09 11.93 -5.65
CA ARG A 268 -5.31 12.25 -6.41
C ARG A 268 -6.27 11.06 -6.44
N VAL A 269 -5.75 9.86 -6.64
CA VAL A 269 -6.57 8.64 -6.68
C VAL A 269 -7.23 8.38 -5.32
N ASN A 270 -6.49 8.51 -4.23
CA ASN A 270 -7.04 8.32 -2.87
C ASN A 270 -8.04 9.39 -2.43
N LYS A 271 -7.97 10.61 -2.95
CA LYS A 271 -8.95 11.66 -2.66
C LYS A 271 -10.24 11.51 -3.47
N ALA A 272 -10.18 10.78 -4.59
CA ALA A 272 -11.29 10.61 -5.52
C ALA A 272 -12.10 9.32 -5.28
N GLY A 273 -11.58 8.39 -4.47
CA GLY A 273 -12.26 7.16 -4.03
C GLY A 273 -12.75 7.28 -2.59
#